data_AF-A0A1B8EGV0-F1
#
_entry.id   AF-A0A1B8EGV0-F1
#
_cell.length_a   1.000
_cell.length_b   1.000
_cell.length_c   1.000
_cell.angle_alpha   90.00
_cell.angle_beta   90.00
_cell.angle_gamma   90.00
#
_symmetry.space_group_name_H-M   'P 1'
#
loop_
_entity.id
_entity.type
_entity.pdbx_description
1 polymer ?
#
loop_
_entity_poly.entity_id
_entity_poly.type
_entity_poly.pdbx_seq_one_letter_code
_entity_poly.pdbx_strand_id
1 'polypeptide(L)'
;MLPSRFACREERLATEGRLKYRGTARVGLEVLHFTWNEPREPNQKSLDKLKMCFERGQCDRVSRNHIPVLIDQSQLDDVLHASQVSAERLLTNGADPHPELRFPLGFQLRCLHGRHRVLAAREVLPPQERWWTVDIYLADIDDELKKALVEEHSNEQPPSDGEIYCKIRKYQRKRDRYSEMRWWARLSGHGTRCLEQVSRHHDFKTAFDDLLDIPGLWGGMRISTLNRMISMNCDDEVLTYLTHIKDVWSQLLRHNKEAMLMVDQATVKAVELMAPKSSKRDAQALHGQLVSGQIFSGFNLESREIIWS
;
A
#
# COMPACT_ATOMS: atom_id res chain seq x y z
N MET A 1 -36.85 -12.06 -2.56
CA MET A 1 -35.64 -11.57 -1.86
C MET A 1 -34.97 -10.58 -2.80
N LEU A 2 -34.89 -9.30 -2.43
CA LEU A 2 -34.09 -8.35 -3.21
C LEU A 2 -32.62 -8.77 -3.11
N PRO A 3 -31.86 -8.89 -4.21
CA PRO A 3 -30.44 -9.15 -4.12
C PRO A 3 -29.79 -8.09 -3.23
N SER A 4 -28.94 -8.54 -2.31
CA SER A 4 -28.13 -7.63 -1.49
C SER A 4 -27.45 -6.63 -2.42
N ARG A 5 -27.51 -5.33 -2.11
CA ARG A 5 -26.80 -4.28 -2.89
C ARG A 5 -25.30 -4.58 -3.03
N PHE A 6 -24.76 -5.41 -2.14
CA PHE A 6 -23.38 -5.88 -2.18
C PHE A 6 -23.15 -6.95 -3.25
N ALA A 7 -24.05 -7.93 -3.38
CA ALA A 7 -23.94 -9.00 -4.37
C ALA A 7 -23.95 -8.46 -5.81
N CYS A 8 -24.80 -7.46 -6.09
CA CYS A 8 -24.86 -6.83 -7.41
C CYS A 8 -23.55 -6.10 -7.77
N ARG A 9 -22.88 -5.47 -6.79
CA ARG A 9 -21.57 -4.83 -7.02
C ARG A 9 -20.47 -5.88 -7.19
N GLU A 10 -20.49 -6.96 -6.42
CA GLU A 10 -19.53 -8.07 -6.53
C GLU A 10 -19.63 -8.75 -7.89
N GLU A 11 -20.85 -9.04 -8.36
CA GLU A 11 -21.08 -9.61 -9.69
C GLU A 11 -20.62 -8.66 -10.81
N ARG A 12 -20.85 -7.35 -10.66
CA ARG A 12 -20.36 -6.36 -11.62
C ARG A 12 -18.82 -6.35 -11.68
N LEU A 13 -18.14 -6.27 -10.54
CA LEU A 13 -16.68 -6.27 -10.46
C LEU A 13 -16.09 -7.59 -11.00
N ALA A 14 -16.71 -8.73 -10.69
CA ALA A 14 -16.29 -10.02 -11.21
C ALA A 14 -16.48 -10.14 -12.73
N THR A 15 -17.58 -9.60 -13.26
CA THR A 15 -17.87 -9.59 -14.70
C THR A 15 -16.89 -8.70 -15.45
N GLU A 16 -16.65 -7.49 -14.93
CA GLU A 16 -15.67 -6.58 -15.50
C GLU A 16 -14.25 -7.15 -15.43
N GLY A 17 -13.87 -7.72 -14.29
CA GLY A 17 -12.59 -8.40 -14.11
C GLY A 17 -12.37 -9.50 -15.15
N ARG A 18 -13.38 -10.36 -15.39
CA ARG A 18 -13.31 -11.39 -16.44
C ARG A 18 -13.21 -10.82 -17.85
N LEU A 19 -13.91 -9.72 -18.14
CA LEU A 19 -13.89 -9.08 -19.46
C LEU A 19 -12.55 -8.40 -19.78
N LYS A 20 -11.92 -7.80 -18.76
CA LYS A 20 -10.67 -7.04 -18.90
C LYS A 20 -9.42 -7.88 -18.72
N TYR A 21 -9.56 -9.06 -18.13
CA TYR A 21 -8.49 -10.05 -18.01
C TYR A 21 -8.09 -10.58 -19.40
N ARG A 22 -6.78 -10.64 -19.64
CA ARG A 22 -6.17 -11.08 -20.90
C ARG A 22 -5.29 -12.31 -20.73
N GLY A 23 -5.20 -12.85 -19.52
CA GLY A 23 -4.50 -14.11 -19.23
C GLY A 23 -3.27 -13.94 -18.36
N THR A 24 -2.52 -15.04 -18.23
CA THR A 24 -1.35 -15.15 -17.36
C THR A 24 -0.08 -15.35 -18.18
N ALA A 25 1.01 -14.68 -17.78
CA ALA A 25 2.31 -14.81 -18.44
C ALA A 25 3.48 -14.72 -17.47
N ARG A 26 4.65 -15.20 -17.89
CA ARG A 26 5.93 -14.94 -17.24
C ARG A 26 6.59 -13.72 -17.88
N VAL A 27 7.05 -12.80 -17.05
CA VAL A 27 7.75 -11.59 -17.50
C VAL A 27 9.02 -11.37 -16.70
N GLY A 28 10.01 -10.75 -17.32
CA GLY A 28 11.26 -10.37 -16.63
C GLY A 28 11.00 -9.33 -15.54
N LEU A 29 11.72 -9.44 -14.41
CA LEU A 29 11.57 -8.52 -13.28
C LEU A 29 11.91 -7.06 -13.66
N GLU A 30 12.74 -6.83 -14.66
CA GLU A 30 13.20 -5.49 -15.07
C GLU A 30 12.09 -4.64 -15.69
N VAL A 31 11.08 -5.29 -16.27
CA VAL A 31 9.96 -4.63 -16.94
C VAL A 31 8.93 -4.15 -15.91
N LEU A 32 8.89 -4.77 -14.73
CA LEU A 32 7.90 -4.49 -13.69
C LEU A 32 8.17 -3.13 -13.02
N HIS A 33 7.23 -2.21 -13.21
CA HIS A 33 7.29 -0.86 -12.67
C HIS A 33 6.12 -0.57 -11.72
N PHE A 34 6.45 -0.02 -10.55
CA PHE A 34 5.48 0.34 -9.51
C PHE A 34 5.41 1.86 -9.38
N THR A 35 4.22 2.42 -9.56
CA THR A 35 4.02 3.87 -9.37
C THR A 35 4.06 4.22 -7.88
N TRP A 36 4.69 5.35 -7.53
CA TRP A 36 4.86 5.83 -6.15
C TRP A 36 3.57 6.00 -5.34
N ASN A 37 2.40 6.06 -6.00
CA ASN A 37 1.10 6.23 -5.35
C ASN A 37 0.50 4.91 -4.79
N GLU A 38 1.29 3.83 -4.72
CA GLU A 38 0.84 2.61 -4.06
C GLU A 38 0.73 2.82 -2.54
N PRO A 39 -0.35 2.32 -1.90
CA PRO A 39 -0.66 2.63 -0.51
C PRO A 39 0.30 2.02 0.52
N ARG A 40 1.27 1.18 0.11
CA ARG A 40 2.17 0.47 1.02
C ARG A 40 3.62 0.64 0.59
N GLU A 41 4.40 1.25 1.46
CA GLU A 41 5.84 1.36 1.26
C GLU A 41 6.59 0.06 1.54
N PRO A 42 7.78 -0.13 0.94
CA PRO A 42 8.67 -1.23 1.26
C PRO A 42 9.08 -1.21 2.73
N ASN A 43 8.46 -2.02 3.58
CA ASN A 43 8.93 -2.24 4.95
C ASN A 43 10.14 -3.17 4.92
N GLN A 44 11.27 -2.73 5.45
CA GLN A 44 12.50 -3.53 5.52
C GLN A 44 12.27 -4.89 6.19
N LYS A 45 11.49 -4.96 7.27
CA LYS A 45 11.17 -6.23 7.94
C LYS A 45 10.38 -7.20 7.05
N SER A 46 9.51 -6.66 6.19
CA SER A 46 8.73 -7.46 5.24
C SER A 46 9.61 -7.94 4.09
N LEU A 47 10.53 -7.09 3.62
CA LEU A 47 11.53 -7.46 2.63
C LEU A 47 12.45 -8.55 3.15
N ASP A 48 13.02 -8.41 4.35
CA ASP A 48 13.96 -9.38 4.93
C ASP A 48 13.28 -10.75 5.12
N LYS A 49 12.01 -10.76 5.56
CA LYS A 49 11.22 -11.99 5.63
C LYS A 49 11.03 -12.64 4.26
N LEU A 50 10.72 -11.85 3.23
CA LEU A 50 10.54 -12.36 1.87
C LEU A 50 11.86 -12.88 1.29
N LYS A 51 12.98 -12.18 1.53
CA LYS A 51 14.32 -12.65 1.14
C LYS A 51 14.63 -14.01 1.75
N MET A 52 14.39 -14.15 3.06
CA MET A 52 14.57 -15.43 3.75
C MET A 52 13.63 -16.52 3.21
N CYS A 53 12.39 -16.20 2.84
CA CYS A 53 11.49 -17.15 2.19
C CYS A 53 12.01 -17.59 0.82
N PHE A 54 12.57 -16.67 0.03
CA PHE A 54 13.14 -16.97 -1.29
C PHE A 54 14.39 -17.84 -1.20
N GLU A 55 15.29 -17.54 -0.27
CA GLU A 55 16.48 -18.37 0.02
C GLU A 55 16.11 -19.79 0.44
N ARG A 56 14.99 -19.96 1.14
CA ARG A 56 14.46 -21.26 1.57
C ARG A 56 13.60 -21.97 0.52
N GLY A 57 13.46 -21.41 -0.69
CA GLY A 57 12.62 -21.97 -1.75
C GLY A 57 11.11 -21.92 -1.47
N GLN A 58 10.67 -21.15 -0.47
CA GLN A 58 9.27 -21.05 -0.05
C GLN A 58 8.54 -19.92 -0.78
N CYS A 59 8.54 -19.94 -2.12
CA CYS A 59 7.73 -19.03 -2.92
C CYS A 59 7.15 -19.70 -4.18
N ASP A 60 5.83 -19.86 -4.16
CA ASP A 60 5.08 -20.32 -5.32
C ASP A 60 4.83 -19.17 -6.30
N ARG A 61 5.77 -19.00 -7.22
CA ARG A 61 5.69 -18.00 -8.30
C ARG A 61 4.71 -18.40 -9.41
N VAL A 62 4.27 -19.65 -9.46
CA VAL A 62 3.57 -20.23 -10.63
C VAL A 62 2.06 -20.29 -10.45
N SER A 63 1.57 -20.45 -9.21
CA SER A 63 0.14 -20.66 -8.96
C SER A 63 -0.52 -19.68 -8.01
N ARG A 64 0.21 -19.08 -7.06
CA ARG A 64 -0.39 -18.25 -5.99
C ARG A 64 0.03 -16.80 -6.00
N ASN A 65 1.32 -16.53 -6.21
CA ASN A 65 1.89 -15.20 -5.99
C ASN A 65 1.89 -14.35 -7.28
N HIS A 66 0.82 -14.40 -8.08
CA HIS A 66 0.76 -13.63 -9.32
C HIS A 66 0.70 -12.12 -9.05
N ILE A 67 1.24 -11.34 -9.97
CA ILE A 67 1.21 -9.88 -9.90
C ILE A 67 0.23 -9.35 -10.95
N PRO A 68 -0.85 -8.65 -10.56
CA PRO A 68 -1.74 -8.01 -11.52
C PRO A 68 -1.04 -6.81 -12.18
N VAL A 69 -1.05 -6.78 -13.50
CA VAL A 69 -0.42 -5.75 -14.34
C VAL A 69 -1.43 -5.11 -15.29
N LEU A 70 -1.19 -3.85 -15.62
CA LEU A 70 -1.98 -3.08 -16.59
C LEU A 70 -1.18 -2.84 -17.86
N ILE A 71 -1.81 -3.10 -19.01
CA ILE A 71 -1.24 -2.87 -20.34
C ILE A 71 -2.31 -2.35 -21.30
N ASP A 72 -1.92 -1.48 -22.23
CA ASP A 72 -2.82 -1.07 -23.32
C ASP A 72 -3.00 -2.19 -24.35
N GLN A 73 -4.16 -2.25 -25.02
CA GLN A 73 -4.44 -3.30 -26.00
C GLN A 73 -3.40 -3.31 -27.14
N SER A 74 -3.05 -2.13 -27.68
CA SER A 74 -2.04 -2.01 -28.74
C SER A 74 -0.68 -2.54 -28.29
N GLN A 75 -0.25 -2.19 -27.08
CA GLN A 75 1.03 -2.66 -26.52
C GLN A 75 1.02 -4.17 -26.29
N LEU A 76 -0.12 -4.73 -25.86
CA LEU A 76 -0.26 -6.17 -25.69
C LEU A 76 -0.13 -6.90 -27.03
N ASP A 77 -0.78 -6.39 -28.08
CA ASP A 77 -0.73 -6.99 -29.42
C ASP A 77 0.70 -6.97 -29.99
N ASP A 78 1.43 -5.87 -29.81
CA ASP A 78 2.85 -5.74 -30.20
C ASP A 78 3.73 -6.77 -29.47
N VAL A 79 3.53 -6.93 -28.15
CA VAL A 79 4.29 -7.85 -27.31
C VAL A 79 3.97 -9.32 -27.65
N LEU A 80 2.71 -9.64 -27.92
CA LEU A 80 2.28 -10.96 -28.37
C LEU A 80 2.93 -11.33 -29.71
N HIS A 81 2.94 -10.39 -30.66
CA HIS A 81 3.58 -10.58 -31.96
C HIS A 81 5.10 -10.78 -31.82
N ALA A 82 5.77 -9.93 -31.03
CA ALA A 82 7.21 -10.03 -30.79
C ALA A 82 7.61 -11.33 -30.05
N SER A 83 6.74 -11.81 -29.15
CA SER A 83 6.97 -13.02 -28.35
C SER A 83 6.52 -14.30 -29.05
N GLN A 84 5.86 -14.20 -30.21
CA GLN A 84 5.22 -15.33 -30.90
C GLN A 84 4.25 -16.13 -30.01
N VAL A 85 3.52 -15.42 -29.14
CA VAL A 85 2.52 -16.00 -28.24
C VAL A 85 1.13 -15.61 -28.74
N SER A 86 0.20 -16.56 -28.77
CA SER A 86 -1.21 -16.26 -29.08
C SER A 86 -1.97 -15.82 -27.83
N ALA A 87 -2.96 -14.94 -27.98
CA ALA A 87 -3.82 -14.51 -26.88
C ALA A 87 -4.54 -15.69 -26.20
N GLU A 88 -4.91 -16.73 -26.96
CA GLU A 88 -5.53 -17.95 -26.43
C GLU A 88 -4.60 -18.71 -25.46
N ARG A 89 -3.28 -18.70 -25.73
CA ARG A 89 -2.30 -19.32 -24.82
C ARG A 89 -2.18 -18.61 -23.49
N LEU A 90 -2.42 -17.29 -23.44
CA LEU A 90 -2.46 -16.54 -22.18
C LEU A 90 -3.67 -16.94 -21.32
N LEU A 91 -4.82 -17.23 -21.95
CA LEU A 91 -6.07 -17.56 -21.26
C LEU A 91 -6.18 -19.04 -20.87
N THR A 92 -5.26 -19.88 -21.34
CA THR A 92 -5.26 -21.31 -21.04
C THR A 92 -4.73 -21.55 -19.63
N ASN A 93 -5.64 -21.49 -18.64
CA ASN A 93 -5.39 -21.85 -17.24
C ASN A 93 -5.07 -23.36 -17.14
N GLY A 94 -3.82 -23.75 -17.42
CA GLY A 94 -3.37 -25.15 -17.34
C GLY A 94 -2.14 -25.52 -18.16
N ALA A 95 -1.64 -24.63 -19.03
CA ALA A 95 -0.38 -24.88 -19.73
C ALA A 95 0.79 -24.45 -18.82
N ASP A 96 1.26 -25.35 -17.96
CA ASP A 96 2.56 -25.18 -17.31
C ASP A 96 3.64 -25.68 -18.30
N PRO A 97 4.65 -24.87 -18.67
CA PRO A 97 4.93 -23.51 -18.21
C PRO A 97 4.06 -22.42 -18.87
N HIS A 98 3.61 -21.47 -18.03
CA HIS A 98 3.00 -20.21 -18.49
C HIS A 98 3.87 -19.56 -19.57
N PRO A 99 3.27 -18.97 -20.62
CA PRO A 99 4.01 -18.38 -21.72
C PRO A 99 4.87 -17.21 -21.25
N GLU A 100 6.09 -17.11 -21.80
CA GLU A 100 7.00 -16.01 -21.51
C GLU A 100 6.77 -14.85 -22.49
N LEU A 101 6.51 -13.65 -21.97
CA LEU A 101 6.39 -12.44 -22.78
C LEU A 101 7.67 -11.63 -22.71
N ARG A 102 8.22 -11.32 -23.89
CA ARG A 102 9.43 -10.53 -24.04
C ARG A 102 9.05 -9.10 -24.39
N PHE A 103 9.40 -8.19 -23.49
CA PHE A 103 9.19 -6.77 -23.70
C PHE A 103 10.47 -6.10 -24.23
N PRO A 104 10.34 -5.00 -24.99
CA PRO A 104 11.47 -4.18 -25.38
C PRO A 104 12.26 -3.69 -24.16
N LEU A 105 13.57 -3.48 -24.35
CA LEU A 105 14.43 -2.91 -23.31
C LEU A 105 13.93 -1.51 -22.92
N GLY A 106 13.79 -1.28 -21.62
CA GLY A 106 13.28 -0.02 -21.08
C GLY A 106 11.75 0.11 -21.03
N PHE A 107 10.99 -0.91 -21.47
CA PHE A 107 9.54 -0.92 -21.31
C PHE A 107 9.15 -0.97 -19.83
N GLN A 108 8.13 -0.19 -19.46
CA GLN A 108 7.64 -0.10 -18.08
C GLN A 108 6.22 -0.64 -17.99
N LEU A 109 6.10 -1.88 -17.51
CA LEU A 109 4.81 -2.52 -17.27
C LEU A 109 4.27 -2.11 -15.91
N ARG A 110 3.09 -1.47 -15.90
CA ARG A 110 2.50 -0.91 -14.69
C ARG A 110 1.93 -2.03 -13.82
N CYS A 111 2.53 -2.24 -12.67
CA CYS A 111 2.06 -3.19 -11.67
C CYS A 111 1.06 -2.51 -10.72
N LEU A 112 0.08 -3.27 -10.23
CA LEU A 112 -0.86 -2.79 -9.21
C LEU A 112 -0.44 -3.17 -7.78
N HIS A 113 0.32 -4.25 -7.63
CA HIS A 113 0.77 -4.77 -6.34
C HIS A 113 2.00 -5.67 -6.51
N GLY A 114 2.68 -6.02 -5.41
CA GLY A 114 3.78 -6.98 -5.42
C GLY A 114 5.17 -6.34 -5.36
N ARG A 115 5.25 -5.05 -5.04
CA ARG A 115 6.51 -4.30 -4.94
C ARG A 115 7.54 -4.98 -4.03
N HIS A 116 7.15 -5.44 -2.83
CA HIS A 116 8.08 -6.11 -1.92
C HIS A 116 8.65 -7.41 -2.51
N ARG A 117 7.84 -8.15 -3.28
CA ARG A 117 8.26 -9.39 -3.93
C ARG A 117 9.28 -9.12 -5.01
N VAL A 118 8.99 -8.16 -5.89
CA VAL A 118 9.91 -7.82 -6.98
C VAL A 118 11.23 -7.29 -6.44
N LEU A 119 11.20 -6.43 -5.41
CA LEU A 119 12.42 -5.94 -4.78
C LEU A 119 13.24 -7.06 -4.13
N ALA A 120 12.60 -7.91 -3.30
CA ALA A 120 13.29 -9.05 -2.69
C ALA A 120 13.79 -10.06 -3.73
N ALA A 121 13.03 -10.27 -4.81
CA ALA A 121 13.37 -11.20 -5.88
C ALA A 121 14.56 -10.69 -6.71
N ARG A 122 14.66 -9.39 -6.97
CA ARG A 122 15.81 -8.77 -7.65
C ARG A 122 17.11 -8.95 -6.88
N GLU A 123 17.05 -8.94 -5.56
CA GLU A 123 18.22 -9.09 -4.69
C GLU A 123 18.64 -10.56 -4.51
N VAL A 124 17.68 -11.48 -4.37
CA VAL A 124 17.96 -12.89 -4.02
C VAL A 124 18.07 -13.81 -5.24
N LEU A 125 17.30 -13.58 -6.30
CA LEU A 125 17.22 -14.53 -7.40
C LEU A 125 18.39 -14.40 -8.37
N PRO A 126 18.95 -15.54 -8.85
CA PRO A 126 19.98 -15.53 -9.86
C PRO A 126 19.43 -14.98 -11.19
N PRO A 127 20.26 -14.40 -12.07
CA PRO A 127 19.81 -13.75 -13.30
C PRO A 127 18.89 -14.61 -14.18
N GLN A 128 19.10 -15.93 -14.21
CA GLN A 128 18.32 -16.89 -15.00
C GLN A 128 16.89 -17.10 -14.46
N GLU A 129 16.65 -16.76 -13.19
CA GLU A 129 15.37 -16.92 -12.51
C GLU A 129 14.66 -15.58 -12.24
N ARG A 130 15.14 -14.48 -12.81
CA ARG A 130 14.56 -13.14 -12.65
C ARG A 130 13.30 -12.95 -13.51
N TRP A 131 12.35 -13.85 -13.34
CA TRP A 131 11.02 -13.77 -13.90
C TRP A 131 9.96 -13.86 -12.81
N TRP A 132 8.78 -13.32 -13.10
CA TRP A 132 7.60 -13.42 -12.26
C TRP A 132 6.35 -13.68 -13.09
N THR A 133 5.38 -14.39 -12.52
CA THR A 133 4.09 -14.64 -13.17
C THR A 133 3.16 -13.46 -12.92
N VAL A 134 2.57 -12.94 -13.99
CA VAL A 134 1.68 -11.77 -13.97
C VAL A 134 0.31 -12.11 -14.53
N ASP A 135 -0.71 -11.51 -13.92
CA ASP A 135 -2.09 -11.53 -14.41
C ASP A 135 -2.34 -10.24 -15.19
N ILE A 136 -2.58 -10.35 -16.51
CA ILE A 136 -2.64 -9.22 -17.41
C ILE A 136 -4.07 -8.68 -17.49
N TYR A 137 -4.23 -7.39 -17.21
CA TYR A 137 -5.48 -6.66 -17.39
C TYR A 137 -5.27 -5.50 -18.36
N LEU A 138 -6.32 -5.15 -19.09
CA LEU A 138 -6.30 -3.92 -19.89
C LEU A 138 -6.26 -2.67 -19.01
N ALA A 139 -5.55 -1.63 -19.46
CA ALA A 139 -5.40 -0.40 -18.70
C ALA A 139 -6.71 0.40 -18.52
N ASP A 140 -7.73 0.12 -19.33
CA ASP A 140 -9.05 0.76 -19.32
C ASP A 140 -10.05 0.15 -18.32
N ILE A 141 -9.53 -0.47 -17.25
CA ILE A 141 -10.34 -0.96 -16.11
C ILE A 141 -10.91 0.20 -15.29
N ASP A 142 -12.10 -0.01 -14.72
CA ASP A 142 -12.71 0.93 -13.78
C ASP A 142 -11.82 1.13 -12.54
N ASP A 143 -11.82 2.36 -12.03
CA ASP A 143 -11.09 2.75 -10.82
C ASP A 143 -11.53 1.94 -9.59
N GLU A 144 -12.77 1.44 -9.59
CA GLU A 144 -13.24 0.51 -8.55
C GLU A 144 -12.61 -0.86 -8.66
N LEU A 145 -12.53 -1.43 -9.87
CA LEU A 145 -11.89 -2.72 -10.11
C LEU A 145 -10.40 -2.65 -9.78
N LYS A 146 -9.72 -1.57 -10.17
CA LYS A 146 -8.32 -1.31 -9.81
C LYS A 146 -8.11 -1.33 -8.29
N LYS A 147 -8.98 -0.65 -7.54
CA LYS A 147 -8.92 -0.65 -6.06
C LYS A 147 -9.21 -2.04 -5.49
N ALA A 148 -10.18 -2.76 -6.05
CA ALA A 148 -10.54 -4.09 -5.58
C ALA A 148 -9.36 -5.06 -5.72
N LEU A 149 -8.67 -5.06 -6.87
CA LEU A 149 -7.47 -5.86 -7.12
C LEU A 149 -6.37 -5.52 -6.11
N VAL A 150 -6.04 -4.24 -5.93
CA VAL A 150 -5.01 -3.81 -4.95
C VAL A 150 -5.36 -4.27 -3.53
N GLU A 151 -6.62 -4.15 -3.12
CA GLU A 151 -7.07 -4.47 -1.76
C GLU A 151 -7.26 -5.97 -1.50
N GLU A 152 -7.51 -6.78 -2.53
CA GLU A 152 -7.64 -8.23 -2.42
C GLU A 152 -6.29 -8.93 -2.27
N HIS A 153 -5.28 -8.49 -3.04
CA HIS A 153 -3.91 -9.00 -2.91
C HIS A 153 -3.19 -8.48 -1.66
N SER A 154 -3.71 -7.44 -1.02
CA SER A 154 -3.22 -6.95 0.28
C SER A 154 -3.44 -7.94 1.44
N ASN A 155 -4.13 -9.07 1.23
CA ASN A 155 -4.42 -10.08 2.25
C ASN A 155 -3.21 -10.95 2.66
N GLU A 156 -2.09 -10.87 1.94
CA GLU A 156 -0.90 -11.70 2.17
C GLU A 156 -0.05 -11.22 3.36
N GLN A 157 -0.11 -9.91 3.65
CA GLN A 157 0.31 -9.35 4.92
C GLN A 157 -0.91 -8.66 5.54
N PRO A 158 -1.37 -9.09 6.73
CA PRO A 158 -2.53 -8.50 7.34
C PRO A 158 -2.31 -6.98 7.48
N PRO A 159 -3.28 -6.16 7.06
CA PRO A 159 -3.18 -4.71 7.19
C PRO A 159 -2.95 -4.33 8.66
N SER A 160 -2.18 -3.26 8.87
CA SER A 160 -2.02 -2.73 10.22
C SER A 160 -3.35 -2.15 10.72
N ASP A 161 -3.53 -2.13 12.03
CA ASP A 161 -4.71 -1.52 12.65
C ASP A 161 -4.90 -0.06 12.18
N GLY A 162 -3.82 0.70 11.99
CA GLY A 162 -3.87 2.06 11.46
C GLY A 162 -4.29 2.15 9.99
N GLU A 163 -3.84 1.23 9.14
CA GLU A 163 -4.30 1.13 7.74
C GLU A 163 -5.80 0.84 7.68
N ILE A 164 -6.27 -0.10 8.51
CA ILE A 164 -7.69 -0.46 8.59
C ILE A 164 -8.50 0.77 9.00
N TYR A 165 -8.08 1.48 10.05
CA TYR A 165 -8.74 2.70 10.51
C TYR A 165 -8.81 3.76 9.40
N CYS A 166 -7.68 4.10 8.78
CA CYS A 166 -7.61 5.11 7.72
C CYS A 166 -8.55 4.77 6.54
N LYS A 167 -8.58 3.50 6.12
CA LYS A 167 -9.45 3.03 5.03
C LYS A 167 -10.92 3.12 5.40
N ILE A 168 -11.31 2.69 6.60
CA ILE A 168 -12.68 2.84 7.10
C ILE A 168 -13.10 4.31 7.06
N ARG A 169 -12.30 5.21 7.63
CA ARG A 169 -12.60 6.65 7.66
C ARG A 169 -12.68 7.25 6.26
N LYS A 170 -11.79 6.87 5.34
CA LYS A 170 -11.80 7.28 3.93
C LYS A 170 -13.10 6.88 3.22
N TYR A 171 -13.55 5.64 3.40
CA TYR A 171 -14.78 5.15 2.76
C TYR A 171 -16.04 5.75 3.39
N GLN A 172 -16.03 6.01 4.70
CA GLN A 172 -17.09 6.77 5.38
C GLN A 172 -17.25 8.19 4.81
N ARG A 173 -16.14 8.93 4.63
CA ARG A 173 -16.16 10.27 4.00
C ARG A 173 -16.72 10.23 2.58
N LYS A 174 -16.43 9.18 1.82
CA LYS A 174 -16.95 8.96 0.45
C LYS A 174 -18.37 8.39 0.40
N ARG A 175 -18.98 8.06 1.55
CA ARG A 175 -20.28 7.37 1.67
C ARG A 175 -20.32 6.01 0.93
N ASP A 176 -19.17 5.34 0.79
CA ASP A 176 -19.07 4.00 0.19
C ASP A 176 -19.21 2.92 1.27
N ARG A 177 -20.45 2.50 1.53
CA ARG A 177 -20.77 1.51 2.56
C ARG A 177 -20.20 0.11 2.29
N TYR A 178 -20.05 -0.28 1.03
CA TYR A 178 -19.58 -1.64 0.72
C TYR A 178 -18.09 -1.78 1.04
N SER A 179 -17.28 -0.83 0.55
CA SER A 179 -15.84 -0.82 0.86
C SER A 179 -15.61 -0.61 2.35
N GLU A 180 -16.37 0.28 2.99
CA GLU A 180 -16.35 0.41 4.46
C GLU A 180 -16.57 -0.94 5.15
N MET A 181 -17.66 -1.65 4.85
CA MET A 181 -17.99 -2.94 5.50
C MET A 181 -16.93 -4.02 5.24
N ARG A 182 -16.33 -4.05 4.04
CA ARG A 182 -15.20 -4.96 3.73
C ARG A 182 -13.99 -4.69 4.61
N TRP A 183 -13.70 -3.43 4.94
CA TRP A 183 -12.62 -3.07 5.86
C TRP A 183 -12.97 -3.32 7.33
N TRP A 184 -14.24 -3.13 7.74
CA TRP A 184 -14.72 -3.54 9.07
C TRP A 184 -14.61 -5.06 9.29
N ALA A 185 -14.89 -5.87 8.27
CA ALA A 185 -14.80 -7.33 8.35
C ALA A 185 -13.38 -7.85 8.62
N ARG A 186 -12.33 -7.02 8.44
CA ARG A 186 -10.94 -7.38 8.74
C ARG A 186 -10.58 -7.19 10.22
N LEU A 187 -11.43 -6.53 11.01
CA LEU A 187 -11.22 -6.36 12.43
C LEU A 187 -11.59 -7.63 13.20
N SER A 188 -10.84 -7.90 14.27
CA SER A 188 -11.28 -8.89 15.27
C SER A 188 -12.55 -8.40 15.97
N GLY A 189 -13.37 -9.31 16.50
CA GLY A 189 -14.58 -8.92 17.25
C GLY A 189 -14.30 -8.04 18.48
N HIS A 190 -13.06 -8.03 19.01
CA HIS A 190 -12.63 -7.05 19.99
C HIS A 190 -12.31 -5.70 19.35
N GLY A 191 -11.54 -5.68 18.25
CA GLY A 191 -11.21 -4.46 17.50
C GLY A 191 -12.44 -3.71 17.00
N THR A 192 -13.47 -4.42 16.53
CA THR A 192 -14.76 -3.84 16.14
C THR A 192 -15.40 -3.08 17.29
N ARG A 193 -15.52 -3.71 18.46
CA ARG A 193 -16.09 -3.07 19.67
C ARG A 193 -15.28 -1.84 20.11
N CYS A 194 -13.95 -1.94 20.11
CA CYS A 194 -13.09 -0.80 20.43
C CYS A 194 -13.32 0.37 19.47
N LEU A 195 -13.42 0.08 18.18
CA LEU A 195 -13.58 1.13 17.16
C LEU A 195 -14.98 1.76 17.16
N GLU A 196 -16.01 0.96 17.43
CA GLU A 196 -17.36 1.47 17.67
C GLU A 196 -17.40 2.40 18.88
N GLN A 197 -16.70 2.07 19.96
CA GLN A 197 -16.62 2.90 21.15
C GLN A 197 -15.97 4.25 20.82
N VAL A 198 -14.80 4.26 20.19
CA VAL A 198 -14.15 5.50 19.72
C VAL A 198 -15.07 6.32 18.83
N SER A 199 -15.82 5.65 17.94
CA SER A 199 -16.74 6.33 17.02
C SER A 199 -17.92 7.00 17.73
N ARG A 200 -18.27 6.59 18.95
CA ARG A 200 -19.29 7.22 19.80
C ARG A 200 -18.77 8.46 20.53
N HIS A 201 -17.46 8.54 20.79
CA HIS A 201 -16.84 9.73 21.38
C HIS A 201 -16.46 10.72 20.28
N HIS A 202 -17.30 11.75 20.10
CA HIS A 202 -17.16 12.72 19.02
C HIS A 202 -15.79 13.41 18.99
N ASP A 203 -15.26 13.77 20.16
CA ASP A 203 -14.02 14.53 20.26
C ASP A 203 -12.80 13.69 19.88
N PHE A 204 -12.72 12.44 20.36
CA PHE A 204 -11.69 11.51 19.94
C PHE A 204 -11.76 11.21 18.45
N LYS A 205 -12.96 10.96 17.93
CA LYS A 205 -13.17 10.74 16.51
C LYS A 205 -12.66 11.93 15.69
N THR A 206 -12.96 13.16 16.11
CA THR A 206 -12.52 14.38 15.44
C THR A 206 -11.00 14.53 15.49
N ALA A 207 -10.39 14.33 16.67
CA ALA A 207 -8.94 14.42 16.85
C ALA A 207 -8.18 13.37 16.01
N PHE A 208 -8.69 12.14 15.91
CA PHE A 208 -8.11 11.12 15.04
C PHE A 208 -8.33 11.42 13.55
N ASP A 209 -9.52 11.92 13.17
CA ASP A 209 -9.84 12.31 11.79
C ASP A 209 -8.92 13.43 11.28
N ASP A 210 -8.50 14.30 12.18
CA ASP A 210 -7.59 15.42 11.95
C ASP A 210 -6.15 14.99 11.66
N LEU A 211 -5.76 13.77 12.07
CA LEU A 211 -4.45 13.17 11.80
C LEU A 211 -4.43 12.34 10.50
N LEU A 212 -5.58 12.13 9.84
CA LEU A 212 -5.66 11.35 8.60
C LEU A 212 -4.89 11.96 7.43
N ASP A 213 -4.60 13.26 7.50
CA ASP A 213 -3.83 13.99 6.49
C ASP A 213 -2.31 13.71 6.58
N ILE A 214 -1.87 12.93 7.58
CA ILE A 214 -0.47 12.53 7.78
C ILE A 214 -0.38 10.98 7.84
N PRO A 215 -0.27 10.30 6.68
CA PRO A 215 -0.33 8.83 6.62
C PRO A 215 0.75 8.12 7.46
N GLY A 216 1.96 8.67 7.56
CA GLY A 216 3.07 8.08 8.30
C GLY A 216 2.80 7.83 9.79
N LEU A 217 1.88 8.57 10.42
CA LEU A 217 1.56 8.43 11.86
C LEU A 217 0.89 7.10 12.22
N TRP A 218 0.18 6.50 11.26
CA TRP A 218 -0.74 5.39 11.53
C TRP A 218 -0.05 4.04 11.67
N GLY A 219 1.22 3.93 11.29
CA GLY A 219 1.96 2.68 11.30
C GLY A 219 2.22 2.07 12.70
N GLY A 220 2.07 2.86 13.76
CA GLY A 220 2.17 2.40 15.16
C GLY A 220 0.83 2.16 15.86
N MET A 221 -0.29 2.53 15.22
CA MET A 221 -1.61 2.46 15.84
C MET A 221 -2.01 1.02 16.16
N ARG A 222 -2.64 0.81 17.31
CA ARG A 222 -3.31 -0.43 17.68
C ARG A 222 -4.77 -0.12 18.07
N ILE A 223 -5.72 -0.63 17.32
CA ILE A 223 -7.16 -0.42 17.59
C ILE A 223 -7.55 -1.05 18.93
N SER A 224 -6.96 -2.19 19.26
CA SER A 224 -7.19 -2.88 20.55
C SER A 224 -6.82 -2.04 21.78
N THR A 225 -5.89 -1.07 21.66
CA THR A 225 -5.51 -0.21 22.79
C THR A 225 -6.41 1.01 22.96
N LEU A 226 -7.23 1.34 21.97
CA LEU A 226 -8.10 2.53 22.02
C LEU A 226 -9.14 2.45 23.14
N ASN A 227 -9.64 1.26 23.45
CA ASN A 227 -10.58 1.10 24.57
C ASN A 227 -9.89 1.40 25.92
N ARG A 228 -8.61 1.00 26.09
CA ARG A 228 -7.86 1.37 27.31
C ARG A 228 -7.69 2.87 27.41
N MET A 229 -7.40 3.53 26.29
CA MET A 229 -7.32 5.00 26.22
C MET A 229 -8.61 5.67 26.70
N ILE A 230 -9.76 5.23 26.20
CA ILE A 230 -11.07 5.76 26.63
C ILE A 230 -11.36 5.42 28.10
N SER A 231 -10.98 4.22 28.55
CA SER A 231 -11.24 3.76 29.92
C SER A 231 -10.38 4.48 30.98
N MET A 232 -9.31 5.16 30.59
CA MET A 232 -8.48 5.93 31.52
C MET A 232 -9.17 7.22 31.99
N ASN A 233 -10.23 7.67 31.31
CA ASN A 233 -10.95 8.93 31.60
C ASN A 233 -10.03 10.17 31.67
N CYS A 234 -8.88 10.13 30.98
CA CYS A 234 -7.95 11.25 30.81
C CYS A 234 -8.19 11.88 29.44
N ASP A 235 -9.45 12.22 29.15
CA ASP A 235 -9.86 12.59 27.80
C ASP A 235 -9.15 13.88 27.35
N ASP A 236 -9.06 14.88 28.23
CA ASP A 236 -8.42 16.16 27.96
C ASP A 236 -6.92 15.99 27.66
N GLU A 237 -6.18 15.20 28.44
CA GLU A 237 -4.76 14.99 28.22
C GLU A 237 -4.50 14.29 26.89
N VAL A 238 -5.30 13.28 26.55
CA VAL A 238 -5.08 12.56 25.30
C VAL A 238 -5.51 13.39 24.09
N LEU A 239 -6.63 14.12 24.17
CA LEU A 239 -7.04 15.05 23.11
C LEU A 239 -6.02 16.15 22.90
N THR A 240 -5.47 16.71 23.99
CA THR A 240 -4.39 17.70 23.94
C THR A 240 -3.15 17.12 23.28
N TYR A 241 -2.77 15.87 23.61
CA TYR A 241 -1.62 15.23 23.00
C TYR A 241 -1.82 14.94 21.51
N LEU A 242 -3.01 14.47 21.09
CA LEU A 242 -3.33 14.27 19.67
C LEU A 242 -3.27 15.58 18.88
N THR A 243 -3.78 16.67 19.48
CA THR A 243 -3.71 18.02 18.90
C THR A 243 -2.25 18.47 18.79
N HIS A 244 -1.44 18.24 19.84
CA HIS A 244 -0.03 18.55 19.83
C HIS A 244 0.74 17.81 18.73
N ILE A 245 0.45 16.52 18.50
CA ILE A 245 1.04 15.76 17.38
C ILE A 245 0.75 16.47 16.05
N LYS A 246 -0.53 16.83 15.80
CA LYS A 246 -0.91 17.54 14.57
C LYS A 246 -0.17 18.85 14.42
N ASP A 247 -0.07 19.63 15.50
CA ASP A 247 0.57 20.95 15.49
C ASP A 247 2.06 20.84 15.20
N VAL A 248 2.76 19.88 15.81
CA VAL A 248 4.19 19.65 15.58
C VAL A 248 4.45 19.34 14.11
N TRP A 249 3.70 18.41 13.51
CA TRP A 249 3.87 18.05 12.10
C TRP A 249 3.44 19.19 11.16
N SER A 250 2.38 19.91 11.51
CA SER A 250 1.92 21.06 10.74
C SER A 250 2.97 22.17 10.75
N GLN A 251 3.57 22.48 11.90
CA GLN A 251 4.63 23.48 12.02
C GLN A 251 5.89 23.05 11.25
N LEU A 252 6.31 21.79 11.40
CA LEU A 252 7.47 21.23 10.71
C LEU A 252 7.35 21.36 9.18
N LEU A 253 6.14 21.22 8.64
CA LEU A 253 5.86 21.29 7.21
C LEU A 253 5.19 22.61 6.80
N ARG A 254 5.29 23.65 7.63
CA ARG A 254 4.78 25.02 7.37
C ARG A 254 3.31 25.04 6.92
N HIS A 255 2.49 24.17 7.50
CA HIS A 255 1.06 23.96 7.21
C HIS A 255 0.76 23.57 5.76
N ASN A 256 1.76 23.05 5.02
CA ASN A 256 1.56 22.56 3.66
C ASN A 256 0.88 21.18 3.68
N LYS A 257 -0.36 21.12 3.19
CA LYS A 257 -1.17 19.89 3.13
C LYS A 257 -0.60 18.82 2.21
N GLU A 258 -0.02 19.22 1.08
CA GLU A 258 0.58 18.27 0.13
C GLU A 258 1.82 17.63 0.74
N ALA A 259 2.64 18.43 1.43
CA ALA A 259 3.79 17.94 2.17
C ALA A 259 3.38 16.95 3.28
N MET A 260 2.32 17.25 4.05
CA MET A 260 1.83 16.35 5.10
C MET A 260 1.41 14.96 4.56
N LEU A 261 0.80 14.93 3.37
CA LEU A 261 0.40 13.68 2.72
C LEU A 261 1.60 12.84 2.24
N MET A 262 2.77 13.46 2.05
CA MET A 262 4.00 12.80 1.63
C MET A 262 4.83 12.25 2.80
N VAL A 263 4.39 12.48 4.05
CA VAL A 263 5.10 11.98 5.23
C VAL A 263 4.92 10.47 5.33
N ASP A 264 6.05 9.77 5.27
CA ASP A 264 6.11 8.32 5.36
C ASP A 264 6.32 7.80 6.79
N GLN A 265 6.04 6.51 7.00
CA GLN A 265 6.15 5.88 8.32
C GLN A 265 7.61 5.82 8.81
N ALA A 266 8.57 5.62 7.90
CA ALA A 266 9.98 5.55 8.25
C ALA A 266 10.49 6.89 8.82
N THR A 267 10.04 8.00 8.22
CA THR A 267 10.30 9.37 8.63
C THR A 267 9.72 9.63 10.02
N VAL A 268 8.45 9.30 10.25
CA VAL A 268 7.84 9.43 11.59
C VAL A 268 8.64 8.63 12.62
N LYS A 269 9.03 7.39 12.29
CA LYS A 269 9.79 6.51 13.20
C LYS A 269 11.21 6.99 13.47
N ALA A 270 11.84 7.66 12.52
CA ALA A 270 13.18 8.23 12.70
C ALA A 270 13.14 9.53 13.52
N VAL A 271 12.08 10.33 13.35
CA VAL A 271 11.92 11.64 14.01
C VAL A 271 11.29 11.51 15.40
N GLU A 272 10.45 10.50 15.64
CA GLU A 272 9.86 10.28 16.97
C GLU A 272 10.96 10.10 18.02
N LEU A 273 10.75 10.69 19.20
CA LEU A 273 11.69 10.66 20.33
C LEU A 273 13.05 11.34 20.08
N MET A 274 13.24 12.05 18.98
CA MET A 274 14.43 12.86 18.73
C MET A 274 14.22 14.32 19.12
N ALA A 275 15.25 14.95 19.68
CA ALA A 275 15.21 16.36 20.10
C ALA A 275 16.31 17.18 19.41
N PRO A 276 16.28 17.37 18.08
CA PRO A 276 17.36 18.04 17.34
C PRO A 276 17.62 19.49 17.79
N LYS A 277 16.62 20.19 18.35
CA LYS A 277 16.81 21.54 18.91
C LYS A 277 17.65 21.56 20.19
N SER A 278 17.66 20.46 20.95
CA SER A 278 18.28 20.39 22.28
C SER A 278 19.49 19.45 22.32
N SER A 279 19.57 18.47 21.40
CA SER A 279 20.62 17.46 21.32
C SER A 279 21.39 17.61 20.00
N LYS A 280 22.67 17.98 20.08
CA LYS A 280 23.57 18.03 18.92
C LYS A 280 23.71 16.66 18.25
N ARG A 281 23.66 15.58 19.02
CA ARG A 281 23.74 14.20 18.53
C ARG A 281 22.53 13.88 17.65
N ASP A 282 21.33 14.18 18.14
CA ASP A 282 20.08 13.93 17.42
C ASP A 282 20.02 14.79 16.17
N ALA A 283 20.46 16.05 16.27
CA ALA A 283 20.55 16.97 15.13
C ALA A 283 21.46 16.42 14.03
N GLN A 284 22.67 15.97 14.38
CA GLN A 284 23.61 15.38 13.41
C GLN A 284 23.06 14.09 12.78
N ALA A 285 22.45 13.23 13.60
CA ALA A 285 21.88 11.97 13.12
C ALA A 285 20.71 12.20 12.15
N LEU A 286 19.79 13.10 12.47
CA LEU A 286 18.66 13.43 11.59
C LEU A 286 19.11 14.19 10.34
N HIS A 287 20.03 15.13 10.46
CA HIS A 287 20.56 15.86 9.30
C HIS A 287 21.23 14.91 8.29
N GLY A 288 22.03 13.96 8.77
CA GLY A 288 22.64 12.95 7.90
C GLY A 288 21.60 12.09 7.17
N GLN A 289 20.52 11.69 7.86
CA GLN A 289 19.41 10.95 7.25
C GLN A 289 18.61 11.79 6.25
N LEU A 290 18.47 13.09 6.52
CA LEU A 290 17.75 14.03 5.67
C LEU A 290 18.50 14.28 4.36
N VAL A 291 19.80 14.56 4.43
CA VAL A 291 20.66 14.80 3.26
C VAL A 291 20.77 13.53 2.39
N SER A 292 20.88 12.35 3.02
CA SER A 292 20.89 11.07 2.30
C SER A 292 19.53 10.64 1.75
N GLY A 293 18.45 11.34 2.12
CA GLY A 293 17.08 11.04 1.67
C GLY A 293 16.47 9.79 2.29
N GLN A 294 17.00 9.33 3.42
CA GLN A 294 16.43 8.23 4.20
C GLN A 294 15.17 8.65 4.95
N ILE A 295 15.08 9.93 5.33
CA ILE A 295 13.86 10.55 5.86
C ILE A 295 13.36 11.62 4.89
N PHE A 296 12.05 11.88 4.90
CA PHE A 296 11.37 12.74 3.93
C PHE A 296 11.65 12.28 2.49
N SER A 297 11.56 10.97 2.25
CA SER A 297 11.98 10.34 1.00
C SER A 297 11.23 10.88 -0.23
N GLY A 298 9.95 11.25 -0.07
CA GLY A 298 9.14 11.86 -1.13
C GLY A 298 9.56 13.28 -1.53
N PHE A 299 10.35 13.99 -0.72
CA PHE A 299 10.73 15.39 -0.95
C PHE A 299 12.01 15.50 -1.79
N ASN A 300 12.13 16.56 -2.59
CA ASN A 300 13.41 16.88 -3.25
C ASN A 300 14.40 17.51 -2.26
N LEU A 301 15.68 17.60 -2.63
CA LEU A 301 16.73 18.11 -1.74
C LEU A 301 16.42 19.51 -1.20
N GLU A 302 16.01 20.44 -2.07
CA GLU A 302 15.65 21.82 -1.70
C GLU A 302 14.52 21.86 -0.67
N SER A 303 13.47 21.06 -0.85
CA SER A 303 12.35 20.97 0.09
C SER A 303 12.79 20.40 1.44
N ARG A 304 13.71 19.42 1.43
CA ARG A 304 14.26 18.85 2.67
C ARG A 304 15.10 19.89 3.42
N GLU A 305 15.89 20.70 2.73
CA GLU A 305 16.63 21.80 3.35
C GLU A 305 15.69 22.85 3.96
N ILE A 306 14.58 23.17 3.30
CA ILE A 306 13.54 24.08 3.83
C ILE A 306 12.87 23.51 5.10
N ILE A 307 12.70 22.19 5.18
CA ILE A 307 12.16 21.52 6.39
C ILE A 307 13.17 21.59 7.54
N TRP A 308 14.47 21.54 7.24
CA TRP A 308 15.53 21.60 8.23
C TRP A 308 15.80 23.02 8.76
N SER A 309 15.61 24.04 7.91
CA SER A 309 15.80 25.46 8.24
C SER A 309 14.73 26.00 9.19
#